data_AF-A0A419X6T1-F1
#
_entry.id   AF-A0A419X6T1-F1
#
_cell.length_a   1.000
_cell.length_b   1.000
_cell.length_c   1.000
_cell.angle_alpha   90.00
_cell.angle_beta   90.00
_cell.angle_gamma   90.00
#
_symmetry.space_group_name_H-M   'P 1'
#
loop_
_entity.id
_entity.type
_entity.pdbx_description
1 polymer ?
#
loop_
_entity_poly.entity_id
_entity_poly.type
_entity_poly.pdbx_seq_one_letter_code
_entity_poly.pdbx_strand_id
1 'polypeptide(L)'
;MKKLLIVILLFVLCGTIGVQASALAQTDPSVENTTEQTTPADQTESKGGGIDWMQVIFAGSYLLGVFVLFPLVVYTNYQEKMLGDENPDKFKIPEDLSEEERNDRAEQVLVGIEEKLTPFTDDEGNEMITITSGAQARYMRHGLNYINTRLCPSDPVVCARVEEFLNVYKDRTTREFTGSKWILGCAIGILVFMGIMDIGILLSSFTLIHIIGITFYYLSSRTARYALEKRMENFNSRKLGIIGGVMAALFAGFSIKEYVSVNGGPWQRDYESEGTSTMILIVAIVMVAFFVGFLVAFFGILNFIINYSTSFINPLKKPEDWYAAKFKEQEVAMVS
;
A
#
# COMPACT_ATOMS: atom_id res chain seq x y z
N MET A 1 -19.81 -11.48 11.96
CA MET A 1 -18.76 -10.59 11.42
C MET A 1 -19.23 -9.72 10.25
N LYS A 2 -19.55 -10.24 9.05
CA LYS A 2 -19.90 -9.40 7.86
C LYS A 2 -20.92 -8.28 8.11
N LYS A 3 -22.03 -8.55 8.84
CA LYS A 3 -23.06 -7.55 9.15
C LYS A 3 -22.58 -6.42 10.09
N LEU A 4 -21.68 -6.72 11.03
CA LEU A 4 -21.13 -5.73 11.97
C LEU A 4 -20.25 -4.70 11.24
N LEU A 5 -19.46 -5.16 10.27
CA LEU A 5 -18.56 -4.34 9.47
C LEU A 5 -19.33 -3.33 8.59
N ILE A 6 -20.50 -3.74 8.06
CA ILE A 6 -21.41 -2.87 7.30
C ILE A 6 -22.07 -1.81 8.21
N VAL A 7 -22.47 -2.18 9.44
CA VAL A 7 -23.05 -1.23 10.41
C VAL A 7 -22.00 -0.20 10.86
N ILE A 8 -20.76 -0.61 11.10
CA ILE A 8 -19.65 0.32 11.41
C ILE A 8 -19.39 1.26 10.24
N LEU A 9 -19.38 0.75 9.00
CA LEU A 9 -19.21 1.58 7.79
C LEU A 9 -20.33 2.63 7.65
N LEU A 10 -21.59 2.23 7.91
CA LEU A 10 -22.76 3.12 7.92
C LEU A 10 -22.68 4.19 9.02
N PHE A 11 -22.28 3.84 10.24
CA PHE A 11 -22.11 4.82 11.32
C PHE A 11 -21.01 5.85 11.01
N VAL A 12 -19.89 5.42 10.40
CA VAL A 12 -18.83 6.34 9.96
C VAL A 12 -19.30 7.25 8.81
N LEU A 13 -20.08 6.72 7.86
CA LEU A 13 -20.67 7.50 6.76
C LEU A 13 -21.75 8.50 7.22
N CYS A 14 -22.57 8.15 8.19
CA CYS A 14 -23.56 9.08 8.74
C CYS A 14 -22.91 10.17 9.62
N GLY A 15 -21.85 9.82 10.36
CA GLY A 15 -21.13 10.78 11.22
C GLY A 15 -20.45 11.92 10.43
N THR A 16 -19.85 11.62 9.27
CA THR A 16 -19.17 12.65 8.45
C THR A 16 -20.14 13.62 7.78
N ILE A 17 -21.33 13.16 7.38
CA ILE A 17 -22.36 14.01 6.74
C ILE A 17 -22.96 15.00 7.77
N GLY A 18 -23.19 14.57 9.02
CA GLY A 18 -23.75 15.43 10.08
C GLY A 18 -22.87 16.61 10.46
N VAL A 19 -21.54 16.45 10.41
CA VAL A 19 -20.58 17.53 10.71
C VAL A 19 -20.56 18.59 9.60
N GLN A 20 -20.71 18.20 8.33
CA GLN A 20 -20.79 19.17 7.22
C GLN A 20 -22.14 19.89 7.16
N ALA A 21 -23.25 19.23 7.49
CA ALA A 21 -24.57 19.86 7.52
C ALA A 21 -24.68 20.94 8.62
N SER A 22 -24.07 20.71 9.78
CA SER A 22 -24.15 21.63 10.92
C SER A 22 -23.36 22.93 10.69
N ALA A 23 -22.29 22.88 9.90
CA ALA A 23 -21.47 24.05 9.53
C ALA A 23 -22.12 24.96 8.46
N LEU A 24 -23.19 24.49 7.80
CA LEU A 24 -23.89 25.18 6.71
C LEU A 24 -25.24 25.79 7.11
N ALA A 25 -25.67 25.62 8.37
CA ALA A 25 -27.00 26.00 8.86
C ALA A 25 -27.02 27.18 9.86
N GLN A 26 -25.90 27.89 10.04
CA GLN A 26 -25.80 29.06 10.92
C GLN A 26 -25.25 30.30 10.19
N THR A 27 -26.07 30.86 9.30
CA THR A 27 -25.95 32.25 8.84
C THR A 27 -27.34 32.80 8.54
N ASP A 28 -27.99 33.37 9.56
CA ASP A 28 -28.96 34.45 9.39
C ASP A 28 -28.89 35.37 10.63
N PRO A 29 -29.15 36.69 10.49
CA PRO A 29 -28.61 37.68 11.42
C PRO A 29 -29.56 38.06 12.56
N SER A 30 -28.98 38.33 13.73
CA SER A 30 -29.61 39.14 14.78
C SER A 30 -29.18 40.60 14.62
N VAL A 31 -30.16 41.49 14.42
CA VAL A 31 -29.97 42.94 14.28
C VAL A 31 -30.04 43.62 15.64
N GLU A 32 -29.02 44.41 16.02
CA GLU A 32 -29.24 45.68 16.70
C GLU A 32 -28.07 46.67 16.55
N ASN A 33 -28.39 47.97 16.63
CA ASN A 33 -27.53 49.13 16.35
C ASN A 33 -26.34 49.23 17.34
N THR A 34 -25.22 49.94 17.14
CA THR A 34 -24.93 51.24 16.46
C THR A 34 -23.37 51.25 16.23
N THR A 35 -22.67 52.08 15.45
CA THR A 35 -22.88 53.44 14.91
C THR A 35 -22.09 53.64 13.58
N GLU A 36 -22.17 54.83 13.01
CA GLU A 36 -21.55 55.28 11.75
C GLU A 36 -20.01 55.34 11.77
N GLN A 37 -19.36 54.85 10.70
CA GLN A 37 -18.34 55.66 9.99
C GLN A 37 -18.13 55.21 8.52
N THR A 38 -18.53 56.11 7.62
CA THR A 38 -18.21 56.26 6.19
C THR A 38 -17.18 55.32 5.55
N THR A 39 -17.63 54.55 4.54
CA THR A 39 -16.83 54.20 3.35
C THR A 39 -16.86 55.37 2.35
N PRO A 40 -15.96 55.42 1.35
CA PRO A 40 -16.36 54.84 0.06
C PRO A 40 -15.29 53.98 -0.64
N ALA A 41 -15.82 52.99 -1.37
CA ALA A 41 -15.24 52.15 -2.43
C ALA A 41 -13.78 52.35 -2.86
N ASP A 42 -13.02 51.24 -2.92
CA ASP A 42 -12.84 50.54 -4.20
C ASP A 42 -12.49 49.04 -3.98
N GLN A 43 -12.59 48.23 -5.05
CA GLN A 43 -12.13 46.84 -5.19
C GLN A 43 -12.89 45.75 -4.40
N THR A 44 -14.14 45.53 -4.80
CA THR A 44 -14.66 44.15 -4.91
C THR A 44 -13.85 43.37 -5.95
N GLU A 45 -12.71 42.80 -5.57
CA GLU A 45 -12.17 41.64 -6.29
C GLU A 45 -13.14 40.47 -6.12
N SER A 46 -13.86 40.13 -7.17
CA SER A 46 -14.53 38.83 -7.27
C SER A 46 -13.46 37.74 -7.39
N LYS A 47 -12.94 37.26 -6.26
CA LYS A 47 -12.07 36.08 -6.22
C LYS A 47 -12.88 34.86 -6.65
N GLY A 48 -12.81 34.57 -7.95
CA GLY A 48 -13.49 33.43 -8.55
C GLY A 48 -13.11 32.13 -7.85
N GLY A 49 -14.08 31.24 -7.70
CA GLY A 49 -13.91 29.92 -7.11
C GLY A 49 -13.04 29.00 -7.99
N GLY A 50 -11.74 29.27 -8.04
CA GLY A 50 -10.76 28.33 -8.56
C GLY A 50 -10.71 27.10 -7.65
N ILE A 51 -10.79 25.92 -8.25
CA ILE A 51 -10.62 24.65 -7.52
C ILE A 51 -9.20 24.61 -6.96
N ASP A 52 -9.06 24.46 -5.64
CA ASP A 52 -7.77 24.17 -5.02
C ASP A 52 -7.36 22.73 -5.36
N TRP A 53 -6.58 22.61 -6.43
CA TRP A 53 -6.05 21.34 -6.91
C TRP A 53 -5.16 20.64 -5.88
N MET A 54 -4.50 21.36 -4.97
CA MET A 54 -3.70 20.73 -3.90
C MET A 54 -4.62 20.07 -2.88
N GLN A 55 -5.68 20.75 -2.43
CA GLN A 55 -6.69 20.16 -1.56
C GLN A 55 -7.37 18.94 -2.22
N VAL A 56 -7.71 19.03 -3.51
CA VAL A 56 -8.30 17.90 -4.28
C VAL A 56 -7.33 16.72 -4.40
N ILE A 57 -6.04 16.97 -4.66
CA ILE A 57 -5.01 15.90 -4.72
C ILE A 57 -4.85 15.25 -3.34
N PHE A 58 -4.79 16.02 -2.25
CA PHE A 58 -4.65 15.44 -0.90
C PHE A 58 -5.90 14.66 -0.48
N ALA A 59 -7.10 15.24 -0.59
CA ALA A 59 -8.34 14.55 -0.23
C ALA A 59 -8.60 13.33 -1.13
N GLY A 60 -8.42 13.48 -2.45
CA GLY A 60 -8.62 12.41 -3.42
C GLY A 60 -7.63 11.26 -3.26
N SER A 61 -6.35 11.55 -3.02
CA SER A 61 -5.35 10.53 -2.70
C SER A 61 -5.69 9.82 -1.38
N TYR A 62 -6.13 10.54 -0.35
CA TYR A 62 -6.53 9.91 0.91
C TYR A 62 -7.71 8.95 0.73
N LEU A 63 -8.76 9.40 0.04
CA LEU A 63 -9.94 8.57 -0.23
C LEU A 63 -9.60 7.33 -1.07
N LEU A 64 -8.83 7.50 -2.14
CA LEU A 64 -8.37 6.40 -2.99
C LEU A 64 -7.50 5.41 -2.19
N GLY A 65 -6.52 5.92 -1.45
CA GLY A 65 -5.59 5.13 -0.64
C GLY A 65 -6.31 4.29 0.42
N VAL A 66 -7.19 4.91 1.21
CA VAL A 66 -7.83 4.25 2.37
C VAL A 66 -9.07 3.43 2.02
N PHE A 67 -9.92 3.87 1.09
CA PHE A 67 -11.18 3.16 0.80
C PHE A 67 -11.09 2.19 -0.39
N VAL A 68 -10.12 2.35 -1.29
CA VAL A 68 -9.96 1.47 -2.46
C VAL A 68 -8.69 0.63 -2.36
N LEU A 69 -7.53 1.26 -2.21
CA LEU A 69 -6.25 0.56 -2.31
C LEU A 69 -5.89 -0.22 -1.04
N PHE A 70 -6.18 0.31 0.14
CA PHE A 70 -5.93 -0.38 1.41
C PHE A 70 -6.69 -1.71 1.53
N PRO A 71 -8.01 -1.82 1.25
CA PRO A 71 -8.69 -3.10 1.19
C PRO A 71 -8.08 -4.08 0.19
N LEU A 72 -7.63 -3.63 -0.99
CA LEU A 72 -6.97 -4.47 -1.99
C LEU A 72 -5.60 -4.98 -1.52
N VAL A 73 -4.83 -4.15 -0.83
CA VAL A 73 -3.53 -4.53 -0.23
C VAL A 73 -3.73 -5.53 0.91
N VAL A 74 -4.66 -5.27 1.83
CA VAL A 74 -5.00 -6.18 2.93
C VAL A 74 -5.49 -7.52 2.38
N TYR A 75 -6.40 -7.49 1.41
CA TYR A 75 -6.88 -8.70 0.73
C TYR A 75 -5.74 -9.48 0.07
N THR A 76 -4.87 -8.82 -0.69
CA THR A 76 -3.74 -9.47 -1.36
C THR A 76 -2.78 -10.13 -0.35
N ASN A 77 -2.36 -9.41 0.69
CA ASN A 77 -1.47 -9.94 1.74
C ASN A 77 -2.10 -11.11 2.52
N TYR A 78 -3.41 -11.06 2.77
CA TYR A 78 -4.14 -12.13 3.44
C TYR A 78 -4.25 -13.37 2.54
N GLN A 79 -4.60 -13.15 1.28
CA GLN A 79 -4.78 -14.20 0.28
C GLN A 79 -3.47 -14.93 -0.02
N GLU A 80 -2.35 -14.23 -0.19
CA GLU A 80 -1.02 -14.83 -0.39
C GLU A 80 -0.68 -15.89 0.68
N LYS A 81 -1.09 -15.68 1.94
CA LYS A 81 -0.90 -16.63 3.05
C LYS A 81 -1.88 -17.81 3.08
N MET A 82 -3.02 -17.70 2.42
CA MET A 82 -4.16 -18.64 2.53
C MET A 82 -4.16 -19.73 1.44
N LEU A 83 -3.09 -19.85 0.66
CA LEU A 83 -2.97 -20.86 -0.38
C LEU A 83 -2.53 -22.20 0.25
N GLY A 84 -3.41 -23.20 0.19
CA GLY A 84 -3.26 -24.46 0.95
C GLY A 84 -3.89 -24.44 2.35
N ASP A 85 -4.77 -23.46 2.65
CA ASP A 85 -5.62 -23.49 3.85
C ASP A 85 -6.78 -24.49 3.66
N GLU A 86 -6.76 -25.60 4.41
CA GLU A 86 -7.70 -26.73 4.37
C GLU A 86 -9.13 -26.41 4.86
N ASN A 87 -9.57 -25.16 4.79
CA ASN A 87 -10.82 -24.73 5.37
C ASN A 87 -12.03 -25.40 4.66
N PRO A 88 -12.81 -26.27 5.35
CA PRO A 88 -13.82 -27.11 4.73
C PRO A 88 -14.90 -26.31 3.98
N ASP A 89 -15.22 -25.10 4.43
CA ASP A 89 -16.25 -24.24 3.84
C ASP A 89 -15.87 -23.67 2.46
N LYS A 90 -14.60 -23.83 2.02
CA LYS A 90 -14.10 -23.31 0.72
C LYS A 90 -14.19 -24.34 -0.40
N PHE A 91 -14.18 -25.63 -0.08
CA PHE A 91 -14.25 -26.69 -1.09
C PHE A 91 -15.64 -26.72 -1.72
N LYS A 92 -15.66 -26.78 -3.05
CA LYS A 92 -16.85 -27.04 -3.85
C LYS A 92 -16.45 -27.94 -4.98
N ILE A 93 -16.25 -29.21 -4.66
CA ILE A 93 -15.99 -30.25 -5.65
C ILE A 93 -17.22 -30.29 -6.56
N PRO A 94 -17.06 -30.10 -7.89
CA PRO A 94 -18.16 -30.26 -8.83
C PRO A 94 -18.70 -31.71 -8.77
N GLU A 95 -20.01 -31.86 -8.54
CA GLU A 95 -20.66 -33.17 -8.39
C GLU A 95 -20.68 -33.98 -9.70
N ASP A 96 -20.36 -33.34 -10.83
CA ASP A 96 -20.33 -33.89 -12.19
C ASP A 96 -18.97 -34.48 -12.59
N LEU A 97 -17.95 -34.47 -11.73
CA LEU A 97 -16.60 -34.97 -12.06
C LEU A 97 -16.21 -36.22 -11.29
N SER A 98 -15.82 -37.26 -12.02
CA SER A 98 -15.21 -38.46 -11.48
C SER A 98 -13.82 -38.18 -10.87
N GLU A 99 -13.32 -39.12 -10.07
CA GLU A 99 -12.01 -38.98 -9.43
C GLU A 99 -10.86 -38.90 -10.44
N GLU A 100 -10.93 -39.70 -11.50
CA GLU A 100 -10.00 -39.72 -12.64
C GLU A 100 -9.99 -38.37 -13.36
N GLU A 101 -11.14 -37.86 -13.80
CA GLU A 101 -11.24 -36.55 -14.48
C GLU A 101 -10.75 -35.37 -13.62
N ARG A 102 -10.86 -35.46 -12.28
CA ARG A 102 -10.31 -34.43 -11.37
C ARG A 102 -8.78 -34.48 -11.31
N ASN A 103 -8.19 -35.68 -11.32
CA ASN A 103 -6.74 -35.87 -11.36
C ASN A 103 -6.18 -35.40 -12.71
N ASP A 104 -6.77 -35.83 -13.83
CA ASP A 104 -6.39 -35.41 -15.20
C ASP A 104 -6.44 -33.88 -15.37
N ARG A 105 -7.54 -33.25 -14.91
CA ARG A 105 -7.69 -31.79 -14.97
C ARG A 105 -6.72 -31.07 -14.03
N ALA A 106 -6.30 -31.70 -12.95
CA ALA A 106 -5.29 -31.12 -12.06
C ALA A 106 -3.91 -31.18 -12.73
N GLU A 107 -3.56 -32.30 -13.37
CA GLU A 107 -2.34 -32.43 -14.18
C GLU A 107 -2.28 -31.39 -15.32
N GLN A 108 -3.36 -31.23 -16.10
CA GLN A 108 -3.45 -30.20 -17.14
C GLN A 108 -3.19 -28.78 -16.60
N VAL A 109 -3.71 -28.46 -15.41
CA VAL A 109 -3.48 -27.16 -14.76
C VAL A 109 -2.03 -27.04 -14.28
N LEU A 110 -1.40 -28.12 -13.78
CA LEU A 110 0.00 -28.14 -13.37
C LEU A 110 0.94 -27.93 -14.57
N VAL A 111 0.73 -28.65 -15.68
CA VAL A 111 1.48 -28.44 -16.94
C VAL A 111 1.33 -26.99 -17.42
N GLY A 112 0.11 -26.46 -17.43
CA GLY A 112 -0.16 -25.07 -17.79
C GLY A 112 0.49 -24.04 -16.86
N ILE A 113 0.76 -24.38 -15.58
CA ILE A 113 1.57 -23.56 -14.66
C ILE A 113 3.04 -23.62 -15.06
N GLU A 114 3.58 -24.82 -15.24
CA GLU A 114 4.99 -25.08 -15.54
C GLU A 114 5.45 -24.35 -16.81
N GLU A 115 4.69 -24.44 -17.90
CA GLU A 115 4.94 -23.70 -19.15
C GLU A 115 5.05 -22.17 -18.98
N LYS A 116 4.51 -21.61 -17.90
CA LYS A 116 4.51 -20.16 -17.65
C LYS A 116 5.64 -19.75 -16.71
N LEU A 117 6.19 -20.66 -15.91
CA LEU A 117 7.28 -20.38 -14.99
C LEU A 117 8.61 -20.22 -15.74
N THR A 118 9.60 -19.66 -15.05
CA THR A 118 10.92 -19.45 -15.62
C THR A 118 11.82 -20.62 -15.23
N PRO A 119 12.37 -21.40 -16.18
CA PRO A 119 13.37 -22.41 -15.85
C PRO A 119 14.69 -21.73 -15.46
N PHE A 120 15.40 -22.35 -14.52
CA PHE A 120 16.76 -22.00 -14.11
C PHE A 120 17.49 -23.26 -13.67
N THR A 121 18.82 -23.22 -13.66
CA THR A 121 19.64 -24.29 -13.10
C THR A 121 20.07 -23.90 -11.69
N ASP A 122 19.94 -24.80 -10.72
CA ASP A 122 20.44 -24.56 -9.36
C ASP A 122 21.96 -24.77 -9.24
N ASP A 123 22.51 -24.52 -8.05
CA ASP A 123 23.95 -24.66 -7.78
C ASP A 123 24.45 -26.12 -7.85
N GLU A 124 23.54 -27.10 -7.85
CA GLU A 124 23.83 -28.54 -7.95
C GLU A 124 23.73 -29.06 -9.41
N GLY A 125 23.21 -28.24 -10.33
CA GLY A 125 23.05 -28.57 -11.75
C GLY A 125 21.66 -29.09 -12.13
N ASN A 126 20.69 -29.08 -11.21
CA ASN A 126 19.33 -29.53 -11.48
C ASN A 126 18.53 -28.46 -12.25
N GLU A 127 17.68 -28.89 -13.19
CA GLU A 127 16.71 -28.00 -13.82
C GLU A 127 15.53 -27.76 -12.88
N MET A 128 15.32 -26.50 -12.52
CA MET A 128 14.32 -26.04 -11.54
C MET A 128 13.46 -24.94 -12.17
N ILE A 129 12.27 -24.69 -11.63
CA ILE A 129 11.37 -23.64 -12.13
C ILE A 129 11.03 -22.61 -11.04
N THR A 130 10.91 -21.34 -11.42
CA THR A 130 10.67 -20.25 -10.47
C THR A 130 9.75 -19.15 -11.00
N ILE A 131 9.23 -18.36 -10.07
CA ILE A 131 8.50 -17.12 -10.34
C ILE A 131 9.50 -15.96 -10.45
N THR A 132 9.46 -15.24 -11.57
CA THR A 132 10.21 -13.99 -11.82
C THR A 132 9.28 -12.77 -12.01
N SER A 133 7.96 -12.97 -12.03
CA SER A 133 6.97 -11.93 -12.32
C SER A 133 5.63 -12.10 -11.57
N GLY A 134 4.93 -10.98 -11.36
CA GLY A 134 3.59 -10.99 -10.77
C GLY A 134 2.50 -11.62 -11.67
N ALA A 135 2.75 -11.71 -12.98
CA ALA A 135 1.89 -12.45 -13.90
C ALA A 135 1.95 -13.95 -13.63
N GLN A 136 3.16 -14.52 -13.54
CA GLN A 136 3.40 -15.91 -13.14
C GLN A 136 2.83 -16.22 -11.77
N ALA A 137 3.12 -15.37 -10.76
CA ALA A 137 2.60 -15.54 -9.41
C ALA A 137 1.06 -15.65 -9.40
N ARG A 138 0.35 -14.76 -10.13
CA ARG A 138 -1.12 -14.82 -10.21
C ARG A 138 -1.62 -16.04 -10.98
N TYR A 139 -0.94 -16.44 -12.05
CA TYR A 139 -1.32 -17.63 -12.82
C TYR A 139 -1.22 -18.89 -11.95
N MET A 140 -0.05 -19.12 -11.35
CA MET A 140 0.22 -20.21 -10.42
C MET A 140 -0.75 -20.21 -9.25
N ARG A 141 -1.01 -19.04 -8.65
CA ARG A 141 -2.02 -18.89 -7.59
C ARG A 141 -3.39 -19.37 -8.03
N HIS A 142 -3.88 -18.91 -9.18
CA HIS A 142 -5.23 -19.25 -9.63
C HIS A 142 -5.36 -20.75 -9.94
N GLY A 143 -4.35 -21.36 -10.57
CA GLY A 143 -4.31 -22.79 -10.82
C GLY A 143 -4.28 -23.63 -9.54
N LEU A 144 -3.35 -23.37 -8.62
CA LEU A 144 -3.27 -24.08 -7.34
C LEU A 144 -4.53 -23.87 -6.48
N ASN A 145 -5.12 -22.68 -6.49
CA ASN A 145 -6.39 -22.44 -5.78
C ASN A 145 -7.56 -23.19 -6.43
N TYR A 146 -7.59 -23.32 -7.76
CA TYR A 146 -8.60 -24.11 -8.47
C TYR A 146 -8.44 -25.60 -8.16
N ILE A 147 -7.22 -26.14 -8.28
CA ILE A 147 -6.90 -27.53 -7.92
C ILE A 147 -7.36 -27.80 -6.48
N ASN A 148 -6.89 -27.01 -5.51
CA ASN A 148 -7.16 -27.27 -4.10
C ASN A 148 -8.62 -27.09 -3.70
N THR A 149 -9.39 -26.17 -4.33
CA THR A 149 -10.77 -25.88 -3.89
C THR A 149 -11.87 -26.48 -4.76
N ARG A 150 -11.53 -27.05 -5.94
CA ARG A 150 -12.49 -27.61 -6.91
C ARG A 150 -12.14 -29.02 -7.36
N LEU A 151 -10.87 -29.32 -7.64
CA LEU A 151 -10.50 -30.64 -8.13
C LEU A 151 -10.22 -31.61 -6.97
N CYS A 152 -9.52 -31.15 -5.94
CA CYS A 152 -9.15 -31.93 -4.76
C CYS A 152 -8.59 -33.32 -5.15
N PRO A 153 -7.48 -33.37 -5.93
CA PRO A 153 -6.94 -34.60 -6.46
C PRO A 153 -6.54 -35.57 -5.35
N SER A 154 -6.59 -36.86 -5.67
CA SER A 154 -6.26 -37.97 -4.77
C SER A 154 -4.98 -38.71 -5.17
N ASP A 155 -4.56 -38.57 -6.43
CA ASP A 155 -3.33 -39.19 -6.93
C ASP A 155 -2.10 -38.66 -6.15
N PRO A 156 -1.28 -39.54 -5.53
CA PRO A 156 -0.06 -39.15 -4.82
C PRO A 156 0.93 -38.34 -5.67
N VAL A 157 1.05 -38.63 -6.98
CA VAL A 157 1.96 -37.93 -7.91
C VAL A 157 1.49 -36.51 -8.16
N VAL A 158 0.21 -36.34 -8.45
CA VAL A 158 -0.42 -35.02 -8.64
C VAL A 158 -0.34 -34.20 -7.34
N CYS A 159 -0.64 -34.82 -6.19
CA CYS A 159 -0.54 -34.19 -4.87
C CYS A 159 0.89 -33.70 -4.56
N ALA A 160 1.91 -34.52 -4.83
CA ALA A 160 3.30 -34.14 -4.60
C ALA A 160 3.72 -32.93 -5.47
N ARG A 161 3.29 -32.91 -6.75
CA ARG A 161 3.56 -31.79 -7.67
C ARG A 161 2.82 -30.51 -7.28
N VAL A 162 1.59 -30.63 -6.74
CA VAL A 162 0.85 -29.51 -6.13
C VAL A 162 1.61 -28.96 -4.92
N GLU A 163 2.15 -29.80 -4.05
CA GLU A 163 2.91 -29.38 -2.86
C GLU A 163 4.20 -28.63 -3.24
N GLU A 164 4.97 -29.16 -4.19
CA GLU A 164 6.16 -28.50 -4.73
C GLU A 164 5.83 -27.10 -5.24
N PHE A 165 4.76 -26.96 -6.03
CA PHE A 165 4.30 -25.69 -6.57
C PHE A 165 3.77 -24.74 -5.48
N LEU A 166 3.11 -25.27 -4.44
CA LEU A 166 2.74 -24.47 -3.26
C LEU A 166 3.99 -23.93 -2.53
N ASN A 167 5.06 -24.71 -2.45
CA ASN A 167 6.31 -24.30 -1.80
C ASN A 167 7.06 -23.23 -2.62
N VAL A 168 7.19 -23.42 -3.94
CA VAL A 168 7.71 -22.38 -4.87
C VAL A 168 6.87 -21.11 -4.77
N TYR A 169 5.54 -21.21 -4.76
CA TYR A 169 4.67 -20.05 -4.61
C TYR A 169 4.89 -19.32 -3.28
N LYS A 170 4.90 -20.05 -2.14
CA LYS A 170 5.08 -19.48 -0.80
C LYS A 170 6.43 -18.78 -0.65
N ASP A 171 7.52 -19.38 -1.14
CA ASP A 171 8.85 -18.75 -1.09
C ASP A 171 8.87 -17.46 -1.90
N ARG A 172 8.57 -17.55 -3.20
CA ARG A 172 8.77 -16.44 -4.14
C ARG A 172 7.79 -15.29 -3.90
N THR A 173 6.59 -15.56 -3.39
CA THR A 173 5.61 -14.52 -3.03
C THR A 173 5.73 -13.99 -1.61
N THR A 174 6.64 -14.54 -0.78
CA THR A 174 6.94 -13.94 0.53
C THR A 174 7.35 -12.47 0.35
N ARG A 175 6.68 -11.59 1.09
CA ARG A 175 6.85 -10.13 0.97
C ARG A 175 7.66 -9.54 2.10
N GLU A 176 8.71 -8.81 1.77
CA GLU A 176 9.59 -8.13 2.72
C GLU A 176 9.33 -6.62 2.69
N PHE A 177 9.47 -5.94 3.83
CA PHE A 177 9.22 -4.50 3.91
C PHE A 177 10.42 -3.72 3.35
N THR A 178 10.19 -2.98 2.26
CA THR A 178 11.23 -2.18 1.59
C THR A 178 10.84 -0.71 1.46
N GLY A 179 9.94 -0.24 2.33
CA GLY A 179 9.62 1.18 2.46
C GLY A 179 10.67 1.93 3.29
N SER A 180 10.56 3.26 3.31
CA SER A 180 11.35 4.09 4.20
C SER A 180 10.88 3.90 5.65
N LYS A 181 11.77 3.36 6.49
CA LYS A 181 11.56 3.30 7.95
C LYS A 181 11.42 4.69 8.56
N TRP A 182 12.00 5.72 7.94
CA TRP A 182 11.87 7.12 8.39
C TRP A 182 10.48 7.68 8.17
N ILE A 183 9.85 7.45 7.01
CA ILE A 183 8.45 7.88 6.78
C ILE A 183 7.52 7.22 7.81
N LEU A 184 7.73 5.93 8.06
CA LEU A 184 6.98 5.19 9.09
C LEU A 184 7.23 5.76 10.50
N GLY A 185 8.49 6.03 10.86
CA GLY A 185 8.87 6.63 12.13
C GLY A 185 8.29 8.03 12.35
N CYS A 186 8.36 8.91 11.35
CA CYS A 186 7.73 10.23 11.39
C CYS A 186 6.21 10.12 11.55
N ALA A 187 5.54 9.26 10.78
CA ALA A 187 4.09 9.10 10.86
C ALA A 187 3.62 8.55 12.22
N ILE A 188 4.38 7.63 12.83
CA ILE A 188 4.14 7.15 14.21
C ILE A 188 4.47 8.25 15.24
N GLY A 189 5.54 9.01 15.03
CA GLY A 189 5.92 10.14 15.88
C GLY A 189 4.85 11.22 15.97
N ILE A 190 4.15 11.49 14.86
CA ILE A 190 2.96 12.36 14.82
C ILE A 190 1.87 11.86 15.78
N LEU A 191 1.55 10.56 15.76
CA LEU A 191 0.55 9.98 16.68
C LEU A 191 0.95 10.15 18.15
N VAL A 192 2.20 9.86 18.47
CA VAL A 192 2.72 9.99 19.84
C VAL A 192 2.67 11.45 20.30
N PHE A 193 3.11 12.39 19.44
CA PHE A 193 3.07 13.81 19.74
C PHE A 193 1.65 14.33 19.95
N MET A 194 0.72 13.97 19.06
CA MET A 194 -0.68 14.37 19.18
C MET A 194 -1.31 13.83 20.47
N GLY A 195 -0.97 12.61 20.88
CA GLY A 195 -1.42 12.04 22.14
C GLY A 195 -0.80 12.63 23.40
N ILE A 196 0.39 13.23 23.30
CA ILE A 196 0.99 14.01 24.39
C ILE A 196 0.31 15.39 24.51
N MET A 197 -0.07 16.00 23.39
CA MET A 197 -0.73 17.32 23.40
C MET A 197 -2.19 17.26 23.88
N ASP A 198 -2.98 16.29 23.38
CA ASP A 198 -4.36 16.09 23.80
C ASP A 198 -4.82 14.64 23.59
N ILE A 199 -5.28 13.99 24.66
CA ILE A 199 -5.82 12.63 24.61
C ILE A 199 -7.16 12.56 23.84
N GLY A 200 -7.91 13.66 23.76
CA GLY A 200 -9.11 13.79 22.93
C GLY A 200 -8.79 13.69 21.44
N ILE A 201 -7.64 14.21 21.00
CA ILE A 201 -7.18 14.09 19.62
C ILE A 201 -6.88 12.62 19.26
N LEU A 202 -6.43 11.78 20.18
CA LEU A 202 -6.24 10.34 19.91
C LEU A 202 -7.54 9.60 19.57
N LEU A 203 -8.67 10.05 20.10
CA LEU A 203 -10.00 9.48 19.82
C LEU A 203 -10.69 10.11 18.61
N SER A 204 -10.07 11.13 18.00
CA SER A 204 -10.61 11.80 16.82
C SER A 204 -10.62 10.90 15.58
N SER A 205 -11.53 11.18 14.64
CA SER A 205 -11.56 10.54 13.33
C SER A 205 -10.23 10.72 12.58
N PHE A 206 -9.52 11.83 12.77
CA PHE A 206 -8.20 12.07 12.18
C PHE A 206 -7.19 11.00 12.60
N THR A 207 -7.11 10.68 13.90
CA THR A 207 -6.16 9.68 14.42
C THR A 207 -6.45 8.28 13.86
N LEU A 208 -7.72 7.87 13.82
CA LEU A 208 -8.13 6.60 13.21
C LEU A 208 -7.75 6.54 11.72
N ILE A 209 -8.05 7.61 10.99
CA ILE A 209 -7.74 7.77 9.56
C ILE A 209 -6.22 7.66 9.34
N HIS A 210 -5.40 8.35 10.15
CA HIS A 210 -3.94 8.33 10.07
C HIS A 210 -3.32 6.98 10.44
N ILE A 211 -3.87 6.25 11.41
CA ILE A 211 -3.47 4.86 11.72
C ILE A 211 -3.73 3.94 10.52
N ILE A 212 -4.84 4.13 9.79
CA ILE A 212 -5.09 3.38 8.55
C ILE A 212 -4.08 3.80 7.47
N GLY A 213 -3.77 5.09 7.34
CA GLY A 213 -2.72 5.59 6.44
C GLY A 213 -1.34 4.96 6.70
N ILE A 214 -0.93 4.85 7.96
CA ILE A 214 0.30 4.16 8.41
C ILE A 214 0.26 2.68 8.05
N THR A 215 -0.86 2.00 8.35
CA THR A 215 -1.01 0.56 8.08
C THR A 215 -1.02 0.29 6.58
N PHE A 216 -1.67 1.14 5.79
CA PHE A 216 -1.66 1.10 4.33
C PHE A 216 -0.25 1.29 3.78
N TYR A 217 0.48 2.32 4.25
CA TYR A 217 1.88 2.52 3.88
C TYR A 217 2.74 1.31 4.22
N TYR A 218 2.63 0.76 5.43
CA TYR A 218 3.40 -0.40 5.84
C TYR A 218 3.16 -1.60 4.93
N LEU A 219 1.90 -1.96 4.68
CA LEU A 219 1.56 -3.12 3.84
C LEU A 219 1.85 -2.88 2.35
N SER A 220 1.59 -1.68 1.83
CA SER A 220 1.85 -1.34 0.42
C SER A 220 3.36 -1.27 0.13
N SER A 221 4.18 -0.98 1.15
CA SER A 221 5.65 -1.03 1.10
C SER A 221 6.25 -2.44 1.12
N ARG A 222 5.42 -3.50 1.22
CA ARG A 222 5.91 -4.89 1.18
C ARG A 222 6.00 -5.41 -0.25
N THR A 223 7.21 -5.76 -0.65
CA THR A 223 7.53 -6.26 -2.01
C THR A 223 7.78 -7.76 -1.96
N ALA A 224 7.21 -8.51 -2.91
CA ALA A 224 7.48 -9.94 -3.06
C ALA A 224 8.93 -10.19 -3.50
N ARG A 225 9.56 -11.29 -3.04
CA ARG A 225 10.97 -11.59 -3.26
C ARG A 225 11.41 -11.52 -4.74
N TYR A 226 10.65 -12.14 -5.66
CA TYR A 226 10.96 -12.07 -7.10
C TYR A 226 11.03 -10.63 -7.66
N ALA A 227 10.27 -9.70 -7.09
CA ALA A 227 10.27 -8.30 -7.51
C ALA A 227 11.38 -7.49 -6.83
N LEU A 228 11.96 -7.98 -5.73
CA LEU A 228 13.14 -7.39 -5.08
C LEU A 228 14.42 -7.77 -5.82
N GLU A 229 14.62 -9.05 -6.13
CA GLU A 229 15.78 -9.53 -6.89
C GLU A 229 15.86 -8.82 -8.25
N LYS A 230 14.75 -8.82 -9.01
CA LYS A 230 14.63 -8.07 -10.26
C LYS A 230 14.94 -6.58 -10.12
N ARG A 231 14.65 -5.96 -8.97
CA ARG A 231 15.04 -4.57 -8.71
C ARG A 231 16.52 -4.46 -8.41
N MET A 232 17.10 -5.37 -7.62
CA MET A 232 18.52 -5.37 -7.29
C MET A 232 19.41 -5.53 -8.53
N GLU A 233 19.02 -6.40 -9.47
CA GLU A 233 19.66 -6.49 -10.80
C GLU A 233 19.62 -5.15 -11.56
N ASN A 234 18.46 -4.48 -11.56
CA ASN A 234 18.25 -3.19 -12.20
C ASN A 234 18.90 -2.00 -11.46
N PHE A 235 19.17 -2.13 -10.16
CA PHE A 235 19.86 -1.13 -9.35
C PHE A 235 21.39 -1.28 -9.43
N ASN A 236 21.91 -2.51 -9.37
CA ASN A 236 23.34 -2.79 -9.56
C ASN A 236 23.82 -2.34 -10.96
N SER A 237 22.94 -2.35 -11.97
CA SER A 237 23.21 -1.84 -13.32
C SER A 237 22.99 -0.34 -13.51
N ARG A 238 22.43 0.40 -12.52
CA ARG A 238 22.10 1.84 -12.65
C ARG A 238 22.65 2.66 -11.48
N LYS A 239 23.73 3.40 -11.74
CA LYS A 239 24.29 4.40 -10.80
C LYS A 239 23.20 5.41 -10.38
N LEU A 240 22.73 5.31 -9.15
CA LEU A 240 21.77 6.24 -8.56
C LEU A 240 22.43 7.61 -8.31
N GLY A 241 22.23 8.55 -9.24
CA GLY A 241 22.57 9.95 -9.06
C GLY A 241 21.63 10.68 -8.08
N ILE A 242 21.75 12.02 -8.04
CA ILE A 242 20.93 13.07 -7.38
C ILE A 242 19.97 12.63 -6.24
N ILE A 243 18.99 11.77 -6.50
CA ILE A 243 18.10 11.16 -5.49
C ILE A 243 18.89 10.53 -4.33
N GLY A 244 20.02 9.87 -4.61
CA GLY A 244 20.93 9.36 -3.57
C GLY A 244 21.56 10.46 -2.71
N GLY A 245 21.82 11.63 -3.31
CA GLY A 245 22.31 12.82 -2.61
C GLY A 245 21.25 13.49 -1.73
N VAL A 246 19.98 13.53 -2.19
CA VAL A 246 18.85 14.03 -1.38
C VAL A 246 18.60 13.11 -0.18
N MET A 247 18.69 11.79 -0.37
CA MET A 247 18.64 10.83 0.74
C MET A 247 19.82 11.03 1.70
N ALA A 248 21.06 11.16 1.21
CA ALA A 248 22.22 11.41 2.07
C ALA A 248 22.09 12.72 2.87
N ALA A 249 21.56 13.79 2.27
CA ALA A 249 21.30 15.06 2.94
C ALA A 249 20.20 14.98 4.01
N LEU A 250 19.20 14.11 3.85
CA LEU A 250 18.19 13.86 4.89
C LEU A 250 18.68 12.97 6.04
N PHE A 251 19.83 12.28 5.89
CA PHE A 251 20.32 11.29 6.85
C PHE A 251 21.70 11.58 7.45
N ALA A 252 22.42 12.60 6.98
CA ALA A 252 23.61 13.12 7.65
C ALA A 252 23.21 14.23 8.64
N GLY A 253 23.33 13.96 9.95
CA GLY A 253 23.05 14.95 10.98
C GLY A 253 23.99 16.15 10.86
N PHE A 254 23.46 17.31 10.49
CA PHE A 254 24.24 18.54 10.35
C PHE A 254 24.57 19.14 11.71
N SER A 255 25.82 19.00 12.16
CA SER A 255 26.36 19.87 13.21
C SER A 255 26.80 21.19 12.57
N ILE A 256 25.94 22.21 12.60
CA ILE A 256 26.34 23.57 12.23
C ILE A 256 27.23 24.11 13.36
N LYS A 257 28.41 24.60 13.00
CA LYS A 257 29.29 25.34 13.91
C LYS A 257 29.45 26.74 13.36
N GLU A 258 29.09 27.74 14.14
CA GLU A 258 29.11 29.15 13.71
C GLU A 258 30.28 29.86 14.36
N TYR A 259 30.92 30.71 13.56
CA TYR A 259 32.08 31.48 13.97
C TYR A 259 31.85 32.93 13.59
N VAL A 260 32.14 33.84 14.50
CA VAL A 260 32.02 35.29 14.29
C VAL A 260 33.35 35.97 14.60
N SER A 261 33.63 37.06 13.89
CA SER A 261 34.77 37.94 14.13
C SER A 261 34.25 39.29 14.62
N VAL A 262 34.42 39.56 15.93
CA VAL A 262 34.06 40.86 16.50
C VAL A 262 35.17 41.86 16.18
N ASN A 263 34.81 42.97 15.53
CA ASN A 263 35.71 44.08 15.18
C ASN A 263 36.99 43.68 14.42
N GLY A 264 36.92 42.65 13.57
CA GLY A 264 38.07 42.15 12.79
C GLY A 264 39.08 41.34 13.61
N GLY A 265 38.74 40.97 14.85
CA GLY A 265 39.53 40.08 15.69
C GLY A 265 39.53 38.61 15.23
N PRO A 266 40.28 37.73 15.92
CA PRO A 266 40.29 36.30 15.60
C PRO A 266 38.89 35.69 15.71
N TRP A 267 38.57 34.78 14.80
CA TRP A 267 37.29 34.06 14.78
C TRP A 267 37.06 33.29 16.08
N GLN A 268 35.96 33.59 16.76
CA GLN A 268 35.51 32.88 17.96
C GLN A 268 34.23 32.12 17.64
N ARG A 269 34.04 30.97 18.29
CA ARG A 269 32.86 30.13 18.12
C ARG A 269 31.66 30.76 18.82
N ASP A 270 30.58 30.97 18.08
CA ASP A 270 29.37 31.61 18.59
C ASP A 270 28.37 30.56 19.09
N TYR A 271 28.46 30.25 20.38
CA TYR A 271 27.59 29.26 21.02
C TYR A 271 26.12 29.71 21.13
N GLU A 272 25.82 31.01 21.05
CA GLU A 272 24.47 31.55 21.19
C GLU A 272 23.72 31.55 19.84
N SER A 273 24.42 31.98 18.78
CA SER A 273 23.93 31.83 17.39
C SER A 273 23.83 30.35 17.01
N GLU A 274 24.80 29.50 17.38
CA GLU A 274 24.69 28.03 17.22
C GLU A 274 23.46 27.45 17.94
N GLY A 275 23.14 27.92 19.15
CA GLY A 275 21.96 27.47 19.88
C GLY A 275 20.66 27.84 19.17
N THR A 276 20.59 29.08 18.67
CA THR A 276 19.42 29.60 17.96
C THR A 276 19.25 28.96 16.58
N SER A 277 20.32 28.81 15.81
CA SER A 277 20.28 28.14 14.50
C SER A 277 20.02 26.64 14.62
N THR A 278 20.53 25.98 15.68
CA THR A 278 20.16 24.60 16.02
C THR A 278 18.68 24.48 16.36
N MET A 279 18.10 25.41 17.13
CA MET A 279 16.66 25.38 17.45
C MET A 279 15.79 25.65 16.22
N ILE A 280 16.17 26.59 15.35
CA ILE A 280 15.48 26.84 14.07
C ILE A 280 15.58 25.59 13.17
N LEU A 281 16.74 24.94 13.11
CA LEU A 281 16.95 23.70 12.37
C LEU A 281 16.09 22.56 12.93
N ILE A 282 16.01 22.40 14.26
CA ILE A 282 15.13 21.41 14.90
C ILE A 282 13.67 21.67 14.55
N VAL A 283 13.20 22.92 14.63
CA VAL A 283 11.82 23.29 14.25
C VAL A 283 11.57 23.03 12.76
N ALA A 284 12.53 23.32 11.88
CA ALA A 284 12.43 23.01 10.45
C ALA A 284 12.39 21.49 10.18
N ILE A 285 13.26 20.70 10.83
CA ILE A 285 13.27 19.24 10.75
C ILE A 285 11.93 18.67 11.27
N VAL A 286 11.40 19.20 12.36
CA VAL A 286 10.10 18.81 12.91
C VAL A 286 8.97 19.15 11.93
N MET A 287 8.92 20.36 11.35
CA MET A 287 7.92 20.71 10.33
C MET A 287 8.02 19.81 9.09
N VAL A 288 9.23 19.50 8.61
CA VAL A 288 9.44 18.55 7.50
C VAL A 288 8.99 17.14 7.89
N ALA A 289 9.26 16.69 9.12
CA ALA A 289 8.81 15.39 9.61
C ALA A 289 7.27 15.31 9.74
N PHE A 290 6.61 16.37 10.19
CA PHE A 290 5.15 16.49 10.17
C PHE A 290 4.59 16.41 8.74
N PHE A 291 5.16 17.18 7.81
CA PHE A 291 4.75 17.17 6.41
C PHE A 291 4.93 15.78 5.76
N VAL A 292 6.11 15.17 5.92
CA VAL A 292 6.41 13.83 5.38
C VAL A 292 5.53 12.75 6.00
N GLY A 293 5.29 12.81 7.32
CA GLY A 293 4.41 11.87 8.01
C GLY A 293 2.94 12.05 7.63
N PHE A 294 2.46 13.27 7.37
CA PHE A 294 1.12 13.53 6.85
C PHE A 294 0.91 12.91 5.46
N LEU A 295 1.95 12.92 4.62
CA LEU A 295 1.96 12.28 3.30
C LEU A 295 2.06 10.75 3.32
N VAL A 296 1.99 10.09 4.48
CA VAL A 296 2.09 8.62 4.62
C VAL A 296 1.10 7.87 3.71
N ALA A 297 -0.14 8.36 3.58
CA ALA A 297 -1.14 7.78 2.69
C ALA A 297 -0.75 7.90 1.21
N PHE A 298 -0.24 9.07 0.79
CA PHE A 298 0.25 9.32 -0.58
C PHE A 298 1.44 8.41 -0.92
N PHE A 299 2.43 8.30 -0.04
CA PHE A 299 3.53 7.34 -0.21
C PHE A 299 3.01 5.88 -0.24
N GLY A 300 1.92 5.60 0.48
CA GLY A 300 1.22 4.33 0.42
C GLY A 300 0.69 4.00 -0.97
N ILE A 301 0.15 4.98 -1.70
CA ILE A 301 -0.31 4.84 -3.09
C ILE A 301 0.85 4.59 -4.04
N LEU A 302 1.94 5.36 -3.91
CA LEU A 302 3.13 5.16 -4.75
C LEU A 302 3.70 3.75 -4.56
N ASN A 303 3.82 3.29 -3.32
CA ASN A 303 4.29 1.95 -3.00
C ASN A 303 3.29 0.87 -3.46
N PHE A 304 1.97 1.13 -3.43
CA PHE A 304 0.99 0.24 -4.06
C PHE A 304 1.22 0.09 -5.57
N ILE A 305 1.36 1.21 -6.30
CA ILE A 305 1.62 1.18 -7.75
C ILE A 305 2.91 0.41 -8.05
N ILE A 306 3.96 0.60 -7.26
CA ILE A 306 5.27 -0.02 -7.48
C ILE A 306 5.29 -1.51 -7.08
N ASN A 307 4.59 -1.92 -6.02
CA ASN A 307 4.69 -3.28 -5.43
C ASN A 307 3.49 -4.21 -5.73
N TYR A 308 2.34 -3.66 -6.14
CA TYR A 308 1.09 -4.40 -6.30
C TYR A 308 0.45 -4.29 -7.70
N SER A 309 0.75 -3.28 -8.51
CA SER A 309 0.11 -3.08 -9.85
C SER A 309 0.08 -4.32 -10.75
N THR A 310 1.13 -5.16 -10.69
CA THR A 310 1.26 -6.39 -11.49
C THR A 310 1.11 -7.67 -10.68
N SER A 311 0.87 -7.59 -9.36
CA SER A 311 0.82 -8.75 -8.45
C SER A 311 -0.46 -8.83 -7.60
N PHE A 312 -1.32 -7.80 -7.59
CA PHE A 312 -2.56 -7.79 -6.83
C PHE A 312 -3.51 -8.91 -7.24
N ILE A 313 -4.24 -9.45 -6.26
CA ILE A 313 -5.22 -10.51 -6.46
C ILE A 313 -6.60 -9.84 -6.56
N ASN A 314 -7.30 -10.03 -7.68
CA ASN A 314 -8.63 -9.45 -7.87
C ASN A 314 -9.67 -10.23 -7.02
N PRO A 315 -10.32 -9.59 -6.03
CA PRO A 315 -11.30 -10.27 -5.17
C PRO A 315 -12.59 -10.70 -5.89
N LEU A 316 -12.84 -10.17 -7.09
CA LEU A 316 -14.06 -10.46 -7.88
C LEU A 316 -13.89 -11.62 -8.85
N LYS A 317 -12.66 -12.08 -9.14
CA LYS A 317 -12.41 -13.14 -10.11
C LYS A 317 -12.50 -14.51 -9.44
N LYS A 318 -13.48 -15.34 -9.83
CA LYS A 318 -13.66 -16.66 -9.25
C LYS A 318 -12.71 -17.69 -9.89
N PRO A 319 -12.41 -18.82 -9.22
CA PRO A 319 -11.56 -19.88 -9.79
C PRO A 319 -12.13 -20.49 -11.07
N GLU A 320 -13.46 -20.65 -11.15
CA GLU A 320 -14.16 -21.25 -12.28
C GLU A 320 -14.06 -20.37 -13.54
N ASP A 321 -14.23 -19.06 -13.37
CA ASP A 321 -14.06 -18.06 -14.44
C ASP A 321 -12.62 -18.05 -14.99
N TRP A 322 -11.63 -18.31 -14.13
CA TRP A 322 -10.23 -18.43 -14.55
C TRP A 322 -9.97 -19.69 -15.36
N TYR A 323 -10.45 -20.85 -14.90
CA TYR A 323 -10.25 -22.12 -15.59
C TYR A 323 -10.96 -22.14 -16.95
N ALA A 324 -12.21 -21.66 -17.01
CA ALA A 324 -12.95 -21.56 -18.26
C ALA A 324 -12.22 -20.71 -19.31
N ALA A 325 -11.71 -19.54 -18.91
CA ALA A 325 -10.97 -18.62 -19.79
C ALA A 325 -9.52 -19.04 -20.10
N LYS A 326 -9.11 -20.26 -19.74
CA LYS A 326 -7.74 -20.77 -19.96
C LYS A 326 -7.68 -22.17 -20.54
N PHE A 327 -8.62 -23.06 -20.19
CA PHE A 327 -8.59 -24.47 -20.58
C PHE A 327 -9.84 -24.90 -21.36
N LYS A 328 -11.05 -24.39 -21.04
CA LYS A 328 -12.28 -24.81 -21.76
C LYS A 328 -12.34 -24.38 -23.23
N GLU A 329 -11.72 -23.27 -23.60
CA GLU A 329 -11.60 -22.89 -25.02
C GLU A 329 -10.66 -23.82 -25.81
N GLN A 330 -9.75 -24.53 -25.13
CA GLN A 330 -8.85 -25.51 -25.76
C GLN A 330 -9.50 -26.90 -25.90
N GLU A 331 -10.34 -27.33 -24.95
CA GLU A 331 -11.13 -28.58 -25.07
C GLU A 331 -12.00 -28.56 -26.34
N VAL A 332 -12.68 -27.45 -26.64
CA VAL A 332 -13.56 -27.34 -27.83
C VAL A 332 -12.76 -27.36 -29.13
N ALA A 333 -11.58 -26.75 -29.16
CA ALA A 333 -10.74 -26.63 -30.36
C ALA A 333 -9.98 -27.93 -30.73
N MET A 334 -9.91 -28.91 -29.83
CA MET A 334 -9.34 -30.25 -30.11
C MET A 334 -10.40 -31.31 -30.48
N VAL A 335 -11.68 -30.93 -30.48
CA VAL A 335 -12.82 -31.80 -30.84
C VAL A 335 -13.47 -31.37 -32.18
N SER A 336 -12.96 -30.30 -32.80
CA SER A 336 -13.42 -29.72 -34.08
C SER A 336 -12.45 -29.95 -35.23
#